data_AF-A0A919ZJ34-F1
#
_entry.id   AF-A0A919ZJ34-F1
#
_cell.length_a   1.000
_cell.length_b   1.000
_cell.length_c   1.000
_cell.angle_alpha   90.00
_cell.angle_beta   90.00
_cell.angle_gamma   90.00
#
_symmetry.space_group_name_H-M   'P 1'
#
loop_
_entity.id
_entity.type
_entity.pdbx_description
1 polymer ?
#
loop_
_entity_poly.entity_id
_entity_poly.type
_entity_poly.pdbx_seq_one_letter_code
_entity_poly.pdbx_strand_id
1 'polypeptide(L)' 'MCSGKGTYKWNDGTVYEGGWEDNLEHGYGTKTHRDGYVQKGFWTRGELVFTKDQLNQSKPSITD' A
#
# COMPACT_ATOMS: atom_id res chain seq x y z
N MET A 1 -3.35 -9.43 -19.51
CA MET A 1 -2.44 -9.08 -18.41
C MET A 1 -2.80 -7.68 -17.95
N CYS A 2 -3.10 -7.46 -16.66
CA CYS A 2 -3.37 -6.12 -16.16
C CYS A 2 -2.03 -5.44 -15.86
N SER A 3 -1.56 -4.63 -16.81
CA SER A 3 -0.35 -3.81 -16.68
C SER A 3 -0.78 -2.35 -16.75
N GLY A 4 -0.70 -1.64 -15.63
CA GLY A 4 -1.19 -0.26 -15.57
C GLY A 4 -1.52 0.21 -14.16
N LYS A 5 -2.09 1.41 -14.05
CA LYS A 5 -2.58 1.92 -12.77
C LYS A 5 -3.99 1.40 -12.53
N GLY A 6 -4.24 0.91 -11.33
CA GLY A 6 -5.53 0.35 -10.95
C GLY A 6 -5.76 0.43 -9.46
N THR A 7 -7.04 0.42 -9.10
CA THR A 7 -7.47 0.36 -7.71
C THR A 7 -8.09 -1.01 -7.46
N TYR A 8 -7.57 -1.72 -6.47
CA TYR A 8 -8.09 -3.00 -6.03
C TYR A 8 -8.62 -2.87 -4.61
N LYS A 9 -9.86 -3.28 -4.42
CA LYS A 9 -10.50 -3.33 -3.11
C LYS A 9 -10.67 -4.79 -2.71
N TRP A 10 -10.01 -5.16 -1.62
CA TRP A 10 -10.20 -6.48 -1.02
C TRP A 10 -11.54 -6.54 -0.28
N ASN A 11 -12.10 -7.75 -0.16
CA ASN A 11 -13.33 -8.00 0.61
C ASN A 11 -13.19 -7.62 2.08
N ASP A 12 -11.98 -7.62 2.63
CA ASP A 12 -11.69 -7.19 4.01
C ASP A 12 -11.81 -5.66 4.21
N GLY A 13 -12.02 -4.90 3.14
CA GLY A 13 -12.13 -3.43 3.18
C GLY A 13 -10.79 -2.71 2.98
N THR A 14 -9.69 -3.45 2.89
CA THR A 14 -8.40 -2.90 2.43
C THR A 14 -8.53 -2.45 0.97
N VAL A 15 -7.89 -1.34 0.61
CA VAL A 15 -7.89 -0.76 -0.74
C VAL A 15 -6.45 -0.48 -1.14
N TYR A 16 -6.03 -0.93 -2.31
CA TYR A 16 -4.75 -0.56 -2.92
C TYR A 16 -5.01 0.22 -4.18
N GLU A 17 -4.36 1.37 -4.30
CA GLU A 17 -4.37 2.19 -5.48
C GLU A 17 -2.93 2.41 -5.94
N GLY A 18 -2.58 1.88 -7.11
CA GLY A 18 -1.19 1.93 -7.56
C GLY A 18 -0.99 1.27 -8.91
N GLY A 19 0.28 1.07 -9.24
CA GLY A 19 0.63 0.28 -10.41
C GLY A 19 0.43 -1.22 -10.16
N TRP A 20 0.10 -1.91 -11.25
CA TRP A 20 -0.07 -3.34 -11.35
C TRP A 20 0.78 -3.85 -12.50
N GLU A 21 1.45 -4.96 -12.27
CA GLU A 21 2.20 -5.69 -13.28
C GLU A 21 1.96 -7.18 -13.04
N ASP A 22 1.52 -7.89 -14.07
CA ASP A 22 1.22 -9.34 -13.99
C ASP A 22 0.19 -9.72 -12.89
N ASN A 23 -0.78 -8.83 -12.63
CA ASN A 23 -1.75 -8.96 -11.53
C ASN A 23 -1.14 -8.86 -10.12
N LEU A 24 0.09 -8.40 -10.00
CA LEU A 24 0.76 -8.10 -8.74
C LEU A 24 0.94 -6.59 -8.57
N GLU A 25 0.95 -6.14 -7.32
CA GLU A 25 1.23 -4.75 -6.95
C GLU A 25 2.67 -4.41 -7.41
N HIS A 26 2.81 -3.42 -8.31
CA HIS A 26 4.09 -3.02 -8.87
C HIS A 26 4.17 -1.51 -9.10
N GLY A 27 5.27 -0.88 -8.70
CA GLY A 27 5.45 0.57 -8.79
C GLY A 27 4.91 1.32 -7.58
N TYR A 28 4.74 2.64 -7.73
CA TYR A 28 4.22 3.47 -6.65
C TYR A 28 2.74 3.20 -6.41
N GLY A 29 2.39 2.92 -5.14
CA GLY A 29 1.05 2.57 -4.72
C GLY A 29 0.74 2.97 -3.28
N THR A 30 -0.54 3.14 -3.00
CA THR A 30 -1.10 3.47 -1.70
C THR A 30 -2.03 2.35 -1.27
N LYS A 31 -1.72 1.69 -0.15
CA LYS A 31 -2.55 0.65 0.45
C LYS A 31 -3.19 1.14 1.73
N THR A 32 -4.49 1.37 1.70
CA THR A 32 -5.30 1.78 2.84
C THR A 32 -5.95 0.55 3.46
N HIS A 33 -5.61 0.24 4.71
CA HIS A 33 -6.28 -0.79 5.50
C HIS A 33 -7.59 -0.28 6.08
N ARG A 34 -8.48 -1.22 6.41
CA ARG A 34 -9.77 -0.94 7.05
C ARG A 34 -9.62 -0.20 8.40
N ASP A 35 -8.52 -0.42 9.10
CA ASP A 35 -8.17 0.24 10.38
C ASP A 35 -7.77 1.73 10.21
N GLY A 36 -7.75 2.24 8.97
CA GLY A 36 -7.31 3.60 8.65
C GLY A 36 -5.80 3.72 8.48
N TYR A 37 -5.04 2.62 8.62
CA TYR A 37 -3.61 2.59 8.36
C TYR A 37 -3.35 2.69 6.84
N VAL A 38 -2.55 3.67 6.42
CA VAL A 38 -2.28 3.92 5.01
C VAL A 38 -0.79 3.70 4.72
N GLN A 39 -0.47 2.71 3.90
CA GLN A 39 0.89 2.41 3.45
C GLN A 39 1.12 3.02 2.07
N LYS A 40 1.81 4.15 2.02
CA LYS A 40 2.21 4.79 0.75
C LYS A 40 3.64 4.41 0.44
N GLY A 41 3.90 3.88 -0.75
CA GLY A 41 5.21 3.31 -1.02
C GLY A 41 5.44 2.83 -2.44
N PHE A 42 6.60 2.24 -2.65
CA PHE A 42 6.94 1.50 -3.86
C PHE A 42 6.74 0.01 -3.60
N TRP A 43 5.98 -0.63 -4.48
CA TRP A 43 5.64 -2.04 -4.44
C TRP A 43 6.34 -2.77 -5.57
N THR A 44 6.80 -3.99 -5.34
CA THR A 44 7.30 -4.86 -6.39
C THR A 44 6.82 -6.29 -6.20
N ARG A 45 6.17 -6.86 -7.22
CA ARG A 45 5.67 -8.25 -7.20
C ARG A 45 4.80 -8.59 -5.99
N GLY A 46 4.03 -7.63 -5.47
CA GLY A 46 3.20 -7.80 -4.26
C GLY A 46 3.91 -7.48 -2.94
N GLU A 47 5.21 -7.17 -2.97
CA GLU A 47 5.98 -6.82 -1.77
C GLU A 47 6.27 -5.32 -1.71
N LEU A 48 6.19 -4.77 -0.51
CA LEU A 48 6.42 -3.35 -0.28
C LEU A 48 7.92 -3.10 -0.08
N VAL A 49 8.54 -2.43 -1.05
CA VAL A 49 9.99 -2.17 -1.09
C VAL A 49 10.35 -0.93 -0.27
N PHE A 50 9.53 0.12 -0.38
CA PHE A 50 9.79 1.39 0.29
C PHE A 50 8.48 1.96 0.79
N THR A 51 8.38 2.33 2.07
CA THR A 51 7.24 3.10 2.57
C THR A 51 7.65 4.50 2.97
N LYS A 52 6.78 5.45 2.66
CA LYS A 52 6.86 6.80 3.19
C LYS A 52 6.45 6.84 4.67
N ASP A 53 5.76 5.82 5.18
CA ASP A 53 5.36 5.68 6.58
C ASP A 53 6.52 5.33 7.51
N GLN A 54 7.54 4.60 7.04
CA GLN A 54 8.79 4.39 7.78
C GLN A 54 9.55 5.70 8.05
N LEU A 55 9.23 6.79 7.34
CA LEU A 55 9.72 8.13 7.66
C LEU A 55 8.92 8.84 8.77
N ASN A 56 7.72 8.36 9.12
CA ASN A 56 6.82 9.01 10.08
C ASN A 56 6.55 8.19 11.36
N GLN A 57 7.07 6.96 11.46
CA GLN A 57 6.96 6.11 12.66
C GLN A 57 7.87 6.54 13.83
N SER A 58 8.62 7.65 13.73
CA SER A 58 9.22 8.33 14.89
C SER A 58 8.22 9.22 15.65
N LYS A 59 6.96 8.78 15.77
CA LYS A 59 6.06 9.22 16.84
C LYS A 59 5.56 7.98 17.59
N PRO A 60 6.18 7.62 18.73
CA PRO A 60 5.61 6.60 19.59
C PRO A 60 4.26 7.12 20.11
N SER A 61 3.16 6.54 19.65
CA SER A 61 1.88 6.67 20.34
C SER A 61 1.97 5.85 21.62
N ILE A 62 2.52 6.47 22.66
CA ILE A 62 2.22 6.12 24.04
C ILE A 62 0.74 6.49 24.22
N THR A 63 -0.15 5.51 24.13
CA THR A 63 -1.48 5.63 24.71
C THR A 63 -1.36 5.18 26.17
N ASP A 64 -1.50 6.17 27.06
CA ASP A 64 -1.70 6.07 28.51
C ASP A 64 -2.91 5.19 28.87
#